data_AF-A0A5E4IM36-F1
#
_entry.id   AF-A0A5E4IM36-F1
#
_cell.length_a   1.000
_cell.length_b   1.000
_cell.length_c   1.000
_cell.angle_alpha   90.00
_cell.angle_beta   90.00
_cell.angle_gamma   90.00
#
_symmetry.space_group_name_H-M   'P 1'
#
loop_
_entity.id
_entity.type
_entity.pdbx_description
1 polymer ?
#
loop_
_entity_poly.entity_id
_entity_poly.type
_entity_poly.pdbx_seq_one_letter_code
_entity_poly.pdbx_strand_id
1 'polypeptide(L)'
;MIRRIRAGPASEILLLSSQPLETPPYDKLVLDYYQAIEQVAAQMDVGFVDVHGAWMERVHQGTPLSSLILPGMDHPNEAGYRIIAEELMRLF
;
A
#
# COMPACT_ATOMS: atom_id res chain seq x y z
N MET A 1 15.90 -6.35 3.52
CA MET A 1 15.27 -6.35 4.86
C MET A 1 14.62 -7.69 5.22
N ILE A 2 13.74 -8.25 4.38
CA ILE A 2 13.02 -9.52 4.62
C ILE A 2 13.92 -10.66 5.09
N ARG A 3 15.02 -10.95 4.37
CA ARG A 3 15.98 -12.00 4.75
C ARG A 3 16.57 -11.81 6.15
N ARG A 4 16.77 -10.56 6.58
CA ARG A 4 17.29 -10.21 7.91
C ARG A 4 16.23 -10.43 8.99
N ILE A 5 14.96 -10.13 8.72
CA ILE A 5 13.84 -10.41 9.62
C ILE A 5 13.69 -11.93 9.79
N ARG A 6 13.71 -12.68 8.69
CA ARG A 6 13.64 -14.16 8.71
C ARG A 6 14.81 -14.84 9.41
N ALA A 7 15.98 -14.20 9.45
CA ALA A 7 17.12 -14.73 10.20
C ALA A 7 16.97 -14.55 11.73
N GLY A 8 15.98 -13.77 12.16
CA GLY A 8 15.62 -13.60 13.57
C GLY A 8 14.55 -14.61 14.00
N PRO A 9 13.60 -14.23 14.88
CA PRO A 9 12.49 -15.10 15.25
C PRO A 9 11.63 -15.45 14.02
N ALA A 10 10.90 -16.56 14.11
CA ALA A 10 9.99 -17.03 13.06
C ALA A 10 8.75 -16.13 12.96
N SER A 11 8.94 -14.90 12.49
CA SER A 11 7.89 -13.91 12.28
C SER A 11 7.14 -14.18 10.99
N GLU A 12 5.82 -14.05 11.05
CA GLU A 12 5.02 -13.83 9.86
C GLU A 12 5.38 -12.46 9.25
N ILE A 13 5.49 -12.40 7.93
CA ILE A 13 5.89 -11.19 7.20
C ILE A 13 4.81 -10.90 6.17
N LEU A 14 4.37 -9.65 6.17
CA LEU A 14 3.47 -9.09 5.19
C LEU A 14 4.14 -7.86 4.58
N LEU A 15 4.10 -7.74 3.26
CA LEU A 15 4.48 -6.52 2.56
C LEU A 15 3.21 -5.79 2.13
N LEU A 16 3.27 -4.47 2.05
CA LEU A 16 2.14 -3.65 1.62
C LEU A 16 2.59 -2.64 0.59
N SER A 17 1.73 -2.35 -0.39
CA SER A 17 1.77 -1.07 -1.11
C SER A 17 1.27 0.06 -0.19
N SER A 18 1.27 1.30 -0.68
CA SER A 18 0.80 2.47 0.08
C SER A 18 -0.19 3.29 -0.76
N GLN A 19 -0.54 4.49 -0.30
CA GLN A 19 -1.43 5.41 -1.01
C GLN A 19 -0.90 5.83 -2.39
N PRO A 20 -1.77 6.13 -3.37
CA PRO A 20 -1.40 6.86 -4.59
C PRO A 20 -0.94 8.30 -4.27
N LEU A 21 -0.22 8.90 -5.21
CA LEU A 21 0.20 10.30 -5.13
C LEU A 21 -0.64 11.20 -6.04
N GLU A 22 -0.93 12.42 -5.59
CA GLU A 22 -1.72 13.38 -6.39
C GLU A 22 -0.96 13.89 -7.62
N THR A 23 0.37 13.80 -7.63
CA THR A 23 1.22 14.25 -8.72
C THR A 23 1.52 13.11 -9.71
N PRO A 24 0.94 13.11 -10.93
CA PRO A 24 0.93 11.92 -11.80
C PRO A 24 2.30 11.36 -12.19
N PRO A 25 3.34 12.18 -12.48
CA PRO A 25 4.68 11.64 -12.75
C PRO A 25 5.27 10.84 -11.59
N TYR A 26 4.99 11.24 -10.35
CA TYR A 26 5.47 10.54 -9.16
C TYR A 26 4.63 9.32 -8.85
N ASP A 27 3.32 9.40 -9.06
CA ASP A 27 2.40 8.27 -8.91
C ASP A 27 2.81 7.08 -9.79
N LYS A 28 3.18 7.34 -11.06
CA LYS A 28 3.70 6.30 -11.96
C LYS A 28 4.95 5.61 -11.42
N LEU A 29 5.90 6.38 -10.88
CA LEU A 29 7.14 5.83 -10.30
C LEU A 29 6.87 4.99 -9.06
N VAL A 30 5.90 5.43 -8.25
CA VAL A 30 5.47 4.69 -7.05
C VAL A 30 4.76 3.39 -7.43
N LEU A 31 3.98 3.37 -8.51
CA LEU A 31 3.35 2.14 -9.01
C LEU A 31 4.38 1.09 -9.45
N ASP A 32 5.42 1.51 -10.19
CA ASP A 32 6.52 0.62 -10.57
C ASP A 32 7.23 0.05 -9.32
N TYR A 33 7.37 0.86 -8.26
CA TYR A 33 7.91 0.42 -6.98
C TYR A 33 7.00 -0.60 -6.27
N TYR A 34 5.67 -0.39 -6.25
CA TYR A 34 4.74 -1.34 -5.66
C TYR A 34 4.70 -2.68 -6.40
N GLN A 35 4.80 -2.67 -7.73
CA GLN A 35 4.96 -3.90 -8.51
C GLN A 35 6.24 -4.65 -8.12
N ALA A 36 7.34 -3.93 -7.87
CA ALA A 36 8.57 -4.56 -7.38
C ALA A 36 8.39 -5.17 -5.98
N ILE A 37 7.62 -4.52 -5.08
CA ILE A 37 7.29 -5.10 -3.77
C ILE A 37 6.50 -6.39 -3.91
N GLU A 38 5.46 -6.41 -4.75
CA GLU A 38 4.64 -7.61 -5.00
C GLU A 38 5.50 -8.76 -5.54
N GLN A 39 6.38 -8.48 -6.50
CA GLN A 39 7.31 -9.48 -7.04
C GLN A 39 8.26 -10.03 -5.95
N VAL A 40 8.77 -9.16 -5.07
CA VAL A 40 9.60 -9.58 -3.94
C VAL A 40 8.80 -10.42 -2.94
N ALA A 41 7.53 -10.08 -2.70
CA ALA A 41 6.66 -10.86 -1.83
C ALA A 41 6.51 -12.29 -2.35
N ALA A 42 6.22 -12.43 -3.66
CA ALA A 42 6.12 -13.72 -4.33
C ALA A 42 7.45 -14.51 -4.31
N GLN A 43 8.57 -13.86 -4.66
CA GLN A 43 9.90 -14.51 -4.66
C GLN A 43 10.33 -15.01 -3.29
N MET A 44 9.94 -14.29 -2.23
CA MET A 44 10.29 -14.63 -0.87
C MET A 44 9.23 -15.51 -0.19
N ASP A 45 8.11 -15.80 -0.84
CA ASP A 45 6.99 -16.54 -0.24
C ASP A 45 6.49 -15.88 1.06
N VAL A 46 6.09 -14.60 0.96
CA VAL A 46 5.48 -13.81 2.04
C VAL A 46 4.19 -13.16 1.54
N GLY A 47 3.29 -12.77 2.46
CA GLY A 47 2.04 -12.12 2.08
C GLY A 47 2.26 -10.73 1.48
N PHE A 48 1.33 -10.31 0.62
CA PHE A 48 1.27 -8.96 0.05
C PHE A 48 -0.15 -8.39 0.17
N VAL A 49 -0.25 -7.11 0.54
CA VAL A 49 -1.51 -6.36 0.60
C VAL A 49 -1.45 -5.19 -0.37
N ASP A 50 -2.37 -5.20 -1.34
CA ASP A 50 -2.49 -4.13 -2.31
C ASP A 50 -3.36 -2.97 -1.81
N VAL A 51 -2.79 -2.19 -0.89
CA VAL A 51 -3.39 -0.96 -0.37
C VAL A 51 -3.64 0.04 -1.49
N HIS A 52 -2.69 0.22 -2.41
CA HIS A 52 -2.83 1.11 -3.56
C HIS A 52 -4.06 0.74 -4.40
N GLY A 53 -4.23 -0.54 -4.73
CA GLY A 53 -5.41 -1.04 -5.43
C GLY A 53 -6.71 -0.72 -4.71
N ALA A 54 -6.78 -0.95 -3.40
CA ALA A 54 -7.95 -0.64 -2.58
C ALA A 54 -8.29 0.86 -2.58
N TRP A 55 -7.28 1.73 -2.53
CA TRP A 55 -7.47 3.18 -2.69
C TRP A 55 -8.06 3.52 -4.05
N MET A 56 -7.46 3.00 -5.12
CA MET A 56 -7.90 3.30 -6.48
C MET A 56 -9.29 2.75 -6.78
N GLU A 57 -9.69 1.63 -6.19
CA GLU A 57 -11.07 1.15 -6.26
C GLU A 57 -12.06 2.18 -5.69
N ARG A 58 -11.76 2.76 -4.52
CA ARG A 58 -12.60 3.81 -3.91
C ARG A 58 -12.67 5.08 -4.75
N VAL A 59 -11.54 5.44 -5.38
CA VAL A 59 -11.47 6.57 -6.30
C VAL A 59 -12.31 6.33 -7.55
N HIS A 60 -12.20 5.14 -8.16
CA HIS A 60 -13.02 4.76 -9.32
C HIS A 60 -14.52 4.70 -9.00
N GLN A 61 -14.89 4.45 -7.75
CA GLN A 61 -16.28 4.51 -7.26
C GLN A 61 -16.78 5.95 -7.01
N GLY A 62 -15.95 6.97 -7.28
CA GLY A 62 -16.33 8.38 -7.22
C GLY A 62 -15.81 9.15 -6.00
N THR A 63 -14.99 8.53 -5.15
CA THR A 63 -14.34 9.24 -4.04
C THR A 63 -13.21 10.13 -4.58
N PRO A 64 -13.22 11.46 -4.35
CA PRO A 64 -12.11 12.29 -4.82
C PRO A 64 -10.81 11.90 -4.10
N LEU A 65 -9.72 11.66 -4.84
CA LEU A 65 -8.43 11.29 -4.24
C LEU A 65 -7.95 12.32 -3.20
N SER A 66 -8.06 13.60 -3.54
CA SER A 66 -7.70 14.72 -2.65
C SER A 66 -8.48 14.76 -1.35
N SER A 67 -9.65 14.09 -1.27
CA SER A 67 -10.45 14.00 -0.05
C SER A 67 -9.93 12.95 0.95
N LEU A 68 -8.95 12.13 0.55
CA LEU A 68 -8.34 11.07 1.36
C LEU A 68 -6.94 11.46 1.86
N ILE A 69 -6.40 12.58 1.39
CA ILE A 69 -5.03 13.04 1.65
C ILE A 69 -5.07 14.37 2.39
N LEU A 70 -4.14 14.56 3.33
CA LEU A 70 -3.93 15.83 4.01
C LEU A 70 -3.32 16.84 3.03
N PRO A 71 -3.94 18.02 2.86
CA PRO A 71 -3.49 18.99 1.88
C PRO A 71 -2.01 19.35 2.05
N GLY A 72 -1.23 19.20 0.97
CA GLY A 72 0.18 19.59 0.92
C GLY A 72 1.16 18.67 1.65
N MET A 73 0.74 17.47 2.09
CA MET A 73 1.58 16.58 2.88
C MET A 73 1.75 15.15 2.32
N ASP A 74 1.11 14.78 1.20
CA ASP A 74 1.10 13.42 0.61
C ASP A 74 0.72 12.29 1.61
N HIS A 75 0.22 12.66 2.79
CA HIS A 75 -0.11 11.79 3.90
C HIS A 75 -1.62 11.53 3.93
N PRO A 76 -2.08 10.28 4.13
CA PRO A 76 -3.49 10.00 4.31
C PRO A 76 -4.10 10.79 5.48
N ASN A 77 -5.36 11.18 5.35
CA ASN A 77 -6.19 11.60 6.48
C ASN A 77 -6.84 10.36 7.14
N GLU A 78 -7.77 10.56 8.07
CA GLU A 78 -8.46 9.45 8.75
C GLU A 78 -9.17 8.50 7.75
N ALA A 79 -9.87 9.05 6.75
CA ALA A 79 -10.55 8.23 5.75
C ALA A 79 -9.56 7.46 4.87
N GLY A 80 -8.43 8.06 4.52
CA GLY A 80 -7.35 7.39 3.82
C GLY A 80 -6.73 6.26 4.65
N TYR A 81 -6.39 6.51 5.92
CA TYR A 81 -5.88 5.47 6.83
C TYR A 81 -6.88 4.34 7.07
N ARG A 82 -8.18 4.65 7.06
CA ARG A 82 -9.24 3.63 7.17
C ARG A 82 -9.18 2.61 6.04
N ILE A 83 -8.93 3.04 4.79
CA ILE A 83 -8.79 2.12 3.66
C ILE A 83 -7.62 1.15 3.89
N ILE A 84 -6.48 1.67 4.38
CA ILE A 84 -5.30 0.84 4.71
C ILE A 84 -5.65 -0.20 5.78
N ALA A 85 -6.32 0.24 6.85
CA ALA A 85 -6.69 -0.62 7.96
C ALA A 85 -7.72 -1.69 7.52
N GLU A 86 -8.75 -1.31 6.77
CA GLU A 86 -9.77 -2.23 6.26
C GLU A 86 -9.16 -3.29 5.35
N GLU A 87 -8.25 -2.91 4.46
CA GLU A 87 -7.61 -3.85 3.54
C GLU A 87 -6.67 -4.81 4.27
N LEU A 88 -5.90 -4.32 5.24
CA LEU A 88 -5.11 -5.16 6.14
C LEU A 88 -5.95 -6.18 6.91
N MET A 89 -7.09 -5.74 7.43
CA MET A 89 -7.96 -6.58 8.26
C MET A 89 -8.65 -7.69 7.47
N ARG A 90 -8.67 -7.66 6.14
CA ARG A 90 -9.21 -8.78 5.33
C ARG A 90 -8.41 -10.07 5.45
N LEU A 91 -7.18 -10.00 5.97
CA LEU A 91 -6.29 -11.15 6.12
C LEU A 91 -6.41 -11.86 7.49
N PHE A 92 -7.18 -11.29 8.41
CA PHE A 92 -7.38 -11.80 9.77
C PHE A 92 -8.86 -12.12 10.02
#